data_AF-A0A354CUD7-F1
#
_entry.id   AF-A0A354CUD7-F1
#
_cell.length_a   1.000
_cell.length_b   1.000
_cell.length_c   1.000
_cell.angle_alpha   90.00
_cell.angle_beta   90.00
_cell.angle_gamma   90.00
#
_symmetry.space_group_name_H-M   'P 1'
#
loop_
_entity.id
_entity.type
_entity.pdbx_description
1 polymer ?
#
loop_
_entity_poly.entity_id
_entity_poly.type
_entity_poly.pdbx_seq_one_letter_code
_entity_poly.pdbx_strand_id
1 'polypeptide(L)' 'TEIEPFGGAATCLGGAIRDPLSGRSYVYQAMRVTGASDPLLPVDKTIPGKLPPRKITTTAAAGYSS' A
#
# COMPACT_ATOMS: atom_id res chain seq x y z
N THR A 1 -0.84 -4.67 2.73
CA THR A 1 0.19 -4.26 1.78
C THR A 1 1.48 -5.02 1.99
N GLU A 2 1.99 -5.14 3.22
CA GLU A 2 3.31 -5.78 3.46
C GLU A 2 3.35 -7.28 3.13
N ILE A 3 2.23 -8.00 3.31
CA ILE A 3 2.10 -9.43 3.00
C ILE A 3 1.51 -9.62 1.59
N GLU A 4 0.45 -8.87 1.30
CA GLU A 4 -0.26 -8.87 0.04
C GLU A 4 -0.43 -7.39 -0.40
N PRO A 5 0.37 -6.92 -1.38
CA PRO A 5 0.40 -5.50 -1.73
C PRO A 5 -0.79 -5.02 -2.55
N PHE A 6 -1.30 -5.83 -3.47
CA PHE A 6 -2.31 -5.41 -4.45
C PHE A 6 -3.69 -5.22 -3.80
N GLY A 7 -4.27 -6.30 -3.27
CA GLY A 7 -5.56 -6.29 -2.59
C GLY A 7 -5.51 -5.42 -1.34
N GLY A 8 -4.40 -5.44 -0.61
CA GLY A 8 -4.15 -4.55 0.51
C GLY A 8 -4.15 -3.05 0.13
N ALA A 9 -3.79 -2.68 -1.09
CA ALA A 9 -3.87 -1.29 -1.58
C ALA A 9 -5.28 -0.97 -2.12
N ALA A 10 -5.85 -1.86 -2.94
CA ALA A 10 -7.18 -1.70 -3.51
C ALA A 10 -8.27 -1.56 -2.45
N THR A 11 -8.23 -2.40 -1.41
CA THR A 11 -9.19 -2.33 -0.29
C THR A 11 -9.04 -1.04 0.53
N CYS A 12 -7.80 -0.54 0.69
CA CYS A 12 -7.54 0.70 1.40
C CYS A 12 -8.15 1.90 0.66
N LEU A 13 -7.98 1.96 -0.67
CA LEU A 13 -8.60 3.01 -1.48
C LEU A 13 -10.12 2.87 -1.49
N GLY A 14 -10.64 1.66 -1.62
CA GLY A 14 -12.08 1.41 -1.55
C GLY A 14 -12.69 1.86 -0.21
N GLY A 15 -11.99 1.65 0.90
CA GLY A 15 -12.38 2.21 2.20
C GLY A 15 -12.39 3.73 2.18
N ALA A 16 -11.30 4.34 1.73
CA ALA A 16 -11.17 5.79 1.61
C ALA A 16 -12.24 6.43 0.69
N ILE A 17 -12.77 5.73 -0.32
CA ILE A 17 -13.88 6.21 -1.14
C ILE A 17 -15.22 6.06 -0.43
N ARG A 18 -15.42 4.97 0.31
CA ARG A 18 -16.69 4.70 1.01
C ARG A 18 -16.86 5.55 2.27
N ASP A 19 -15.77 5.88 2.95
CA ASP A 19 -15.79 6.67 4.17
C ASP A 19 -16.56 7.99 3.99
N PRO A 20 -16.25 8.89 3.03
CA PRO A 20 -16.97 10.16 2.89
C PRO A 20 -18.43 9.97 2.48
N LEU A 21 -18.77 8.88 1.78
CA LEU A 21 -20.16 8.53 1.47
C LEU A 21 -21.00 8.22 2.72
N SER A 22 -20.36 7.89 3.85
CA SER A 22 -21.04 7.71 5.14
C SER A 22 -21.34 9.03 5.87
N GLY A 23 -20.88 10.17 5.34
CA GLY A 23 -21.25 11.51 5.81
C GLY A 23 -20.54 12.02 7.07
N ARG A 24 -19.47 11.34 7.54
CA ARG A 24 -18.77 11.69 8.80
C ARG A 24 -17.24 11.76 8.70
N SER A 25 -16.68 11.79 7.51
CA SER A 25 -15.23 11.66 7.33
C SER A 25 -14.70 12.55 6.21
N TYR A 26 -13.58 13.20 6.51
CA TYR A 26 -12.74 13.87 5.53
C TYR A 26 -11.60 12.93 5.18
N VAL A 27 -11.49 12.59 3.91
CA VAL A 27 -10.47 11.67 3.44
C VAL A 27 -9.31 12.44 2.87
N TYR A 28 -8.18 12.35 3.56
CA TYR A 28 -6.89 12.75 3.05
C TYR A 28 -6.20 11.49 2.50
N GLN A 29 -5.63 11.62 1.30
CA GLN A 29 -5.00 10.58 0.48
C GLN A 29 -4.66 9.25 1.19
N ALA A 30 -5.15 8.13 0.64
CA ALA A 30 -4.80 6.80 1.12
C ALA A 30 -3.32 6.47 0.84
N MET A 31 -2.43 6.67 1.80
CA MET A 31 -1.00 6.35 1.67
C MET A 31 -0.58 5.28 2.70
N ARG A 32 -0.30 4.06 2.23
CA ARG A 32 0.25 2.97 3.07
C ARG A 32 1.77 3.03 3.10
N VAL A 33 2.32 4.11 3.70
CA VAL A 33 3.78 4.37 3.79
C VAL A 33 4.49 3.35 4.67
N THR A 34 3.80 2.88 5.72
CA THR A 34 4.34 1.91 6.65
C THR A 34 4.63 0.59 5.93
N GLY A 35 5.89 0.15 6.06
CA GLY A 35 6.36 -1.10 5.48
C GLY A 35 6.93 -1.03 4.07
N ALA A 36 6.76 0.08 3.36
CA ALA A 36 7.28 0.26 2.00
C ALA A 36 8.81 0.40 1.95
N SER A 37 9.45 0.94 3.00
CA SER A 37 10.90 1.18 3.11
C SER A 37 11.50 1.88 1.87
N ASP A 38 12.83 1.95 1.77
CA ASP A 38 13.50 2.49 0.58
C ASP A 38 13.34 1.52 -0.63
N PRO A 39 12.68 1.93 -1.73
CA PRO A 39 12.50 1.10 -2.92
C PRO A 39 13.80 0.83 -3.70
N LEU A 40 14.85 1.60 -3.42
CA LEU A 40 16.17 1.50 -4.07
C LEU A 40 17.10 0.53 -3.34
N LEU A 41 16.69 0.00 -2.18
CA LEU A 41 17.45 -1.03 -1.47
C LEU A 41 17.62 -2.27 -2.36
N PRO A 42 18.85 -2.82 -2.47
CA PRO A 42 19.07 -4.12 -3.08
C PRO A 42 18.20 -5.20 -2.42
N VAL A 43 17.71 -6.14 -3.22
CA VAL A 43 16.86 -7.23 -2.74
C VAL A 43 17.55 -8.04 -1.63
N ASP A 44 18.87 -8.18 -1.71
CA ASP A 44 19.69 -8.92 -0.74
C ASP A 44 19.72 -8.28 0.65
N LYS A 45 19.40 -6.99 0.75
CA LYS A 45 19.26 -6.26 2.03
C LYS A 45 17.83 -6.26 2.56
N THR A 46 16.93 -7.02 1.93
CA THR A 46 15.55 -7.16 2.41
C THR A 46 15.54 -7.96 3.71
N ILE A 47 14.70 -7.54 4.66
CA ILE A 47 14.52 -8.25 5.94
C ILE A 47 13.97 -9.66 5.66
N PRO A 48 14.57 -10.72 6.23
CA PRO A 48 14.07 -12.08 6.07
C PRO A 48 12.60 -12.20 6.48
N GLY A 49 11.80 -12.85 5.64
CA GLY A 49 10.35 -13.01 5.85
C GLY A 49 9.49 -11.81 5.40
N LYS A 50 10.10 -10.71 4.94
CA LYS A 50 9.40 -9.56 4.35
C LYS A 50 9.54 -9.57 2.82
N LEU A 51 8.52 -9.08 2.12
CA LEU A 51 8.64 -8.81 0.68
C LEU A 51 9.63 -7.66 0.41
N PRO A 52 10.37 -7.69 -0.71
CA PRO A 52 11.25 -6.60 -1.09
C PRO A 52 10.52 -5.25 -1.19
N PRO A 53 11.10 -4.15 -0.66
CA PRO A 53 10.54 -2.79 -0.73
C PRO A 53 10.04 -2.39 -2.12
N ARG A 54 10.83 -2.69 -3.15
CA ARG A 54 10.49 -2.44 -4.56
C ARG A 54 9.23 -3.18 -4.99
N LYS A 55 9.06 -4.44 -4.57
CA LYS A 55 7.89 -5.25 -4.94
C LYS A 55 6.63 -4.75 -4.23
N ILE A 56 6.74 -4.37 -2.95
CA ILE A 56 5.63 -3.78 -2.19
C ILE A 56 5.15 -2.50 -2.88
N THR A 57 6.06 -1.59 -3.21
CA THR A 57 5.73 -0.30 -3.81
C THR A 57 5.11 -0.41 -5.20
N THR A 58 5.71 -1.20 -6.11
CA THR A 58 5.17 -1.34 -7.47
C THR A 58 3.81 -2.06 -7.50
N THR A 59 3.64 -3.10 -6.69
CA THR A 59 2.40 -3.88 -6.68
C THR A 59 1.28 -3.16 -5.93
N ALA A 60 1.60 -2.41 -4.87
CA ALA A 60 0.63 -1.54 -4.21
C ALA A 60 0.18 -0.40 -5.13
N ALA A 61 1.09 0.20 -5.91
CA ALA A 61 0.73 1.23 -6.89
C ALA A 61 -0.30 0.72 -7.91
N ALA A 62 -0.12 -0.51 -8.42
CA ALA A 62 -1.09 -1.13 -9.33
C ALA A 62 -2.46 -1.39 -8.65
N GLY A 63 -2.46 -1.80 -7.38
CA GLY A 63 -3.70 -1.98 -6.60
C GLY A 63 -4.40 -0.67 -6.25
N TYR A 64 -3.67 0.44 -6.16
CA TYR A 64 -4.27 1.77 -6.03
C TYR A 64 -4.94 2.25 -7.32
N SER A 65 -4.55 1.74 -8.49
CA SER A 65 -5.08 2.16 -9.80
C SER A 65 -6.07 1.17 -10.43
N SER A 66 -6.43 0.10 -9.74
CA SER A 66 -7.30 -0.97 -10.24
C SER A 66 -8.78 -0.66 -10.12
#